data_AF-A0A0F9JCR4-F1
#
_entry.id   AF-A0A0F9JCR4-F1
#
_cell.length_a   1.000
_cell.length_b   1.000
_cell.length_c   1.000
_cell.angle_alpha   90.00
_cell.angle_beta   90.00
_cell.angle_gamma   90.00
#
_symmetry.space_group_name_H-M   'P 1'
#
loop_
_entity.id
_entity.type
_entity.pdbx_description
1 polymer ?
#
loop_
_entity_poly.entity_id
_entity_poly.type
_entity_poly.pdbx_seq_one_letter_code
_entity_poly.pdbx_strand_id
1 'polypeptide(L)'
;MSEAITPWVHIVAVTVWIGPQFFMFLVTVPAVRVIEDPAVRLQVMRVIVQRFGWLAWGAMAVIVATGVSNLFQEAEEFGHIWDTDYRYFQIFSTKMVLVGLMVILTALHTFVIGPKQLRLLEEMRSDSTEAAGLRRLSIIVSSLTLLISIAVVYAAALLANHAYSFQLV
;
A
#
# COMPACT_ATOMS: atom_id res chain seq x y z
N MET A 1 -5.82 -21.33 -19.39
CA MET A 1 -6.24 -21.32 -17.97
C MET A 1 -5.09 -20.97 -17.03
N SER A 2 -3.87 -21.50 -17.25
CA SER A 2 -2.68 -21.19 -16.44
C SER A 2 -2.26 -19.72 -16.45
N GLU A 3 -2.34 -19.05 -17.59
CA GLU A 3 -1.94 -17.64 -17.77
C GLU A 3 -2.80 -16.66 -16.96
N ALA A 4 -4.02 -17.05 -16.58
CA ALA A 4 -4.89 -16.22 -15.74
C ALA A 4 -4.56 -16.33 -14.24
N ILE A 5 -3.77 -17.33 -13.82
CA ILE A 5 -3.50 -17.60 -12.41
C ILE A 5 -2.63 -16.49 -11.81
N THR A 6 -1.55 -16.10 -12.48
CA THR A 6 -0.64 -15.08 -11.94
C THR A 6 -1.31 -13.71 -11.82
N PRO A 7 -2.06 -13.20 -12.82
CA PRO A 7 -2.85 -11.98 -12.69
C PRO A 7 -3.91 -12.08 -11.59
N TRP A 8 -4.60 -13.21 -11.47
CA TRP A 8 -5.58 -13.44 -10.40
C TRP A 8 -4.94 -13.37 -9.00
N VAL A 9 -3.82 -14.08 -8.79
CA VAL A 9 -3.07 -14.04 -7.52
C VAL A 9 -2.58 -12.61 -7.24
N HIS A 10 -2.10 -11.89 -8.25
CA HIS A 10 -1.68 -10.50 -8.12
C HIS A 10 -2.82 -9.62 -7.61
N ILE A 11 -4.00 -9.71 -8.23
CA ILE A 11 -5.20 -8.94 -7.83
C ILE A 11 -5.59 -9.28 -6.39
N VAL A 12 -5.63 -10.56 -6.02
CA VAL A 12 -5.92 -10.97 -4.63
C VAL A 12 -4.90 -10.36 -3.67
N ALA A 13 -3.60 -10.43 -3.97
CA ALA A 13 -2.56 -9.84 -3.13
C ALA A 13 -2.71 -8.30 -3.01
N VAL A 14 -3.06 -7.60 -4.10
CA VAL A 14 -3.38 -6.16 -4.09
C VAL A 14 -4.59 -5.87 -3.19
N THR A 15 -5.64 -6.68 -3.23
CA THR A 15 -6.80 -6.49 -2.32
C THR A 15 -6.43 -6.68 -0.86
N VAL A 16 -5.56 -7.65 -0.56
CA VAL A 16 -5.04 -7.91 0.80
C VAL A 16 -4.10 -6.79 1.27
N TRP A 17 -3.40 -6.12 0.35
CA TRP A 17 -2.57 -4.95 0.65
C TRP A 17 -3.39 -3.69 0.95
N ILE A 18 -4.39 -3.39 0.12
CA ILE A 18 -5.17 -2.15 0.20
C ILE A 18 -6.28 -2.24 1.27
N GLY A 19 -6.91 -3.41 1.42
CA GLY A 19 -8.03 -3.62 2.34
C GLY A 19 -7.75 -3.17 3.78
N PRO A 20 -6.63 -3.57 4.41
CA PRO A 20 -6.26 -3.14 5.75
C PRO A 20 -6.10 -1.62 5.88
N GLN A 21 -5.68 -0.91 4.83
CA GLN A 21 -5.54 0.55 4.88
C GLN A 21 -6.91 1.21 5.08
N PHE A 22 -7.90 0.84 4.26
CA PHE A 22 -9.28 1.32 4.44
C PHE A 22 -9.87 0.88 5.78
N PHE A 23 -9.70 -0.39 6.14
CA PHE A 23 -10.24 -0.93 7.39
C PHE A 23 -9.65 -0.23 8.62
N MET A 24 -8.37 0.16 8.57
CA MET A 24 -7.72 0.88 9.65
C MET A 24 -8.35 2.26 9.85
N PHE A 25 -8.54 3.01 8.76
CA PHE A 25 -9.09 4.36 8.78
C PHE A 25 -10.58 4.42 9.12
N LEU A 26 -11.37 3.54 8.49
CA LEU A 26 -12.84 3.61 8.56
C LEU A 26 -13.43 2.87 9.76
N VAL A 27 -12.77 1.81 10.24
CA VAL A 27 -13.35 0.91 11.24
C VAL A 27 -12.48 0.84 12.49
N THR A 28 -11.20 0.47 12.35
CA THR A 28 -10.35 0.15 13.50
C THR A 28 -10.09 1.37 14.38
N VAL A 29 -9.61 2.47 13.80
CA VAL A 29 -9.27 3.67 14.58
C VAL A 29 -10.50 4.23 15.31
N PRO A 30 -11.69 4.36 14.68
CA PRO A 30 -12.91 4.74 15.38
C PRO A 30 -13.29 3.75 16.50
N ALA A 31 -13.26 2.45 16.25
CA ALA A 31 -13.65 1.43 17.23
C ALA A 31 -12.74 1.41 18.46
N VAL A 32 -11.42 1.49 18.25
CA VAL A 32 -10.42 1.47 19.34
C VAL A 32 -10.50 2.73 20.22
N ARG A 33 -10.98 3.87 19.69
CA ARG A 33 -11.15 5.10 20.47
C ARG A 33 -12.24 5.01 21.54
N VAL A 34 -13.19 4.09 21.40
CA VAL A 34 -14.28 3.90 22.37
C VAL A 34 -13.79 3.13 23.61
N ILE A 35 -12.63 2.47 23.54
CA ILE A 35 -12.04 1.77 24.67
C ILE A 35 -11.54 2.82 25.70
N GLU A 36 -12.17 2.82 26.88
CA GLU A 36 -11.86 3.73 27.98
C GLU A 36 -10.51 3.41 28.63
N ASP A 37 -10.25 2.13 28.90
CA ASP A 37 -8.99 1.68 29.51
C ASP A 37 -7.81 1.89 28.52
N PRO A 38 -6.86 2.80 28.84
CA PRO A 38 -5.72 3.08 27.97
C PRO A 38 -4.81 1.88 27.74
N ALA A 39 -4.66 0.98 28.73
CA ALA A 39 -3.81 -0.20 28.62
C ALA A 39 -4.41 -1.23 27.68
N VAL A 40 -5.72 -1.49 27.80
CA VAL A 40 -6.46 -2.36 26.87
C VAL A 40 -6.45 -1.77 25.47
N ARG A 41 -6.69 -0.46 25.34
CA ARG A 41 -6.66 0.26 24.06
C ARG A 41 -5.31 0.10 23.35
N LEU A 42 -4.22 0.28 24.10
CA LEU A 42 -2.86 0.10 23.61
C LEU A 42 -2.60 -1.35 23.18
N GLN A 43 -3.00 -2.33 23.99
CA GLN A 43 -2.81 -3.75 23.70
C GLN A 43 -3.53 -4.16 22.42
N VAL A 44 -4.80 -3.76 22.27
CA VAL A 44 -5.60 -4.03 21.06
C VAL A 44 -4.96 -3.39 19.84
N MET A 45 -4.58 -2.11 19.94
CA MET A 45 -3.94 -1.40 18.84
C MET A 45 -2.62 -2.06 18.42
N ARG A 46 -1.79 -2.45 19.39
CA ARG A 46 -0.51 -3.16 19.14
C ARG A 46 -0.74 -4.45 18.36
N VAL A 47 -1.69 -5.28 18.79
CA VAL A 47 -2.00 -6.56 18.15
C VAL A 47 -2.48 -6.34 16.71
N ILE A 48 -3.39 -5.39 16.48
CA ILE A 48 -3.94 -5.13 15.14
C ILE A 48 -2.83 -4.66 14.20
N VAL A 49 -2.05 -3.65 14.61
CA VAL A 49 -0.96 -3.11 13.78
C VAL A 49 0.07 -4.17 13.45
N GLN A 50 0.44 -5.04 14.40
CA GLN A 50 1.39 -6.13 14.14
C GLN A 50 0.82 -7.15 13.13
N ARG A 51 -0.42 -7.60 13.32
CA ARG A 51 -1.05 -8.59 12.43
C ARG A 51 -1.23 -8.05 11.01
N PHE A 52 -1.67 -6.81 10.87
CA PHE A 52 -1.76 -6.15 9.57
C PHE A 52 -0.40 -5.87 8.96
N GLY A 53 0.63 -5.56 9.76
CA GLY A 53 2.00 -5.43 9.27
C GLY A 53 2.48 -6.71 8.60
N TRP A 54 2.32 -7.87 9.25
CA TRP A 54 2.68 -9.16 8.65
C TRP A 54 1.89 -9.47 7.37
N LEU A 55 0.58 -9.22 7.39
CA LEU A 55 -0.29 -9.45 6.24
C LEU A 55 0.10 -8.54 5.06
N ALA A 56 0.36 -7.26 5.32
CA ALA A 56 0.75 -6.29 4.32
C ALA A 56 2.10 -6.66 3.69
N TRP A 57 3.14 -6.91 4.49
CA TRP A 57 4.45 -7.27 3.93
C TRP A 57 4.45 -8.62 3.20
N GLY A 58 3.66 -9.59 3.67
CA GLY A 58 3.43 -10.85 2.94
C GLY A 58 2.75 -10.61 1.60
N ALA A 59 1.69 -9.79 1.57
CA ALA A 59 1.02 -9.41 0.33
C ALA A 59 1.96 -8.65 -0.62
N MET A 60 2.79 -7.74 -0.11
CA MET A 60 3.78 -7.01 -0.90
C MET A 60 4.77 -7.96 -1.61
N ALA A 61 5.28 -8.96 -0.90
CA ALA A 61 6.17 -9.95 -1.51
C ALA A 61 5.49 -10.70 -2.68
N VAL A 62 4.21 -11.08 -2.50
CA VAL A 62 3.41 -11.72 -3.55
C VAL A 62 3.15 -10.75 -4.71
N ILE A 63 2.80 -9.49 -4.45
CA ILE A 63 2.58 -8.45 -5.48
C ILE A 63 3.83 -8.28 -6.34
N VAL A 64 5.01 -8.18 -5.72
CA VAL A 64 6.29 -8.03 -6.44
C VAL A 64 6.57 -9.28 -7.28
N ALA A 65 6.49 -10.47 -6.70
CA ALA A 65 6.77 -11.72 -7.42
C ALA A 65 5.83 -11.94 -8.61
N THR A 66 4.52 -11.72 -8.39
CA THR A 66 3.51 -11.87 -9.45
C THR A 66 3.56 -10.74 -10.47
N GLY A 67 3.88 -9.50 -10.07
CA GLY A 67 4.04 -8.38 -10.99
C GLY A 67 5.19 -8.58 -11.96
N VAL A 68 6.33 -9.10 -11.46
CA VAL A 68 7.46 -9.50 -12.30
C VAL A 68 7.07 -10.65 -13.23
N SER A 69 6.37 -11.67 -12.73
CA SER A 69 5.95 -12.81 -13.55
C SER A 69 4.94 -12.43 -14.64
N ASN A 70 4.02 -11.50 -14.38
CA ASN A 70 3.07 -11.00 -15.40
C ASN A 70 3.83 -10.29 -16.53
N LEU A 71 4.83 -9.47 -16.19
CA LEU A 71 5.65 -8.75 -17.18
C LEU A 71 6.37 -9.68 -18.16
N PHE A 72 6.77 -10.87 -17.72
CA PHE A 72 7.45 -11.85 -18.58
C PHE A 72 6.50 -12.75 -19.39
N GLN A 73 5.23 -12.86 -19.00
CA GLN A 73 4.25 -13.68 -19.72
C GLN A 73 3.76 -12.98 -21.00
N GLU A 74 3.73 -11.64 -21.01
CA GLU A 74 3.23 -10.86 -22.13
C GLU A 74 4.39 -10.28 -22.94
N ALA A 75 4.89 -11.06 -23.92
CA ALA A 75 6.06 -10.67 -24.72
C ALA A 75 5.85 -9.39 -25.55
N GLU A 76 4.61 -9.13 -26.00
CA GLU A 76 4.26 -7.87 -26.68
C GLU A 76 4.32 -6.68 -25.72
N GLU A 77 3.74 -6.81 -24.52
CA GLU A 77 3.86 -5.79 -23.46
C GLU A 77 5.32 -5.52 -23.08
N PHE A 78 6.14 -6.58 -23.00
CA PHE A 78 7.57 -6.48 -22.72
C PHE A 78 8.34 -5.71 -23.80
N GLY A 79 7.87 -5.70 -25.04
CA GLY A 79 8.47 -4.87 -26.10
C GLY A 79 8.22 -3.38 -25.88
N HIS A 80 6.99 -3.02 -25.51
CA HIS A 80 6.57 -1.63 -25.35
C HIS A 80 7.03 -0.95 -24.05
N ILE A 81 7.57 -1.70 -23.08
CA ILE A 81 8.14 -1.11 -21.85
C ILE A 81 9.46 -0.35 -22.11
N TRP A 82 10.02 -0.45 -23.31
CA TRP A 82 11.23 0.25 -23.72
C TRP A 82 10.97 1.30 -24.80
N ASP A 83 9.73 1.39 -25.28
CA ASP A 83 9.34 2.26 -26.38
C ASP A 83 8.66 3.52 -25.83
N THR A 84 9.41 4.63 -25.83
CA THR A 84 8.94 5.92 -25.31
C THR A 84 7.80 6.53 -26.10
N ASP A 85 7.58 6.05 -27.33
CA ASP A 85 6.56 6.58 -28.22
C ASP A 85 5.16 6.05 -27.84
N TYR A 86 5.10 4.96 -27.06
CA TYR A 86 3.83 4.39 -26.60
C TYR A 86 3.40 4.91 -25.24
N ARG A 87 2.09 5.11 -25.09
CA ARG A 87 1.46 5.48 -23.81
C ARG A 87 1.67 4.42 -22.74
N TYR A 88 1.82 3.15 -23.15
CA TYR A 88 2.15 2.01 -22.29
C TYR A 88 3.39 2.31 -21.43
N PHE A 89 4.49 2.76 -22.04
CA PHE A 89 5.73 3.08 -21.34
C PHE A 89 5.53 4.13 -20.26
N GLN A 90 4.82 5.22 -20.58
CA GLN A 90 4.57 6.32 -19.65
C GLN A 90 3.72 5.87 -18.46
N ILE A 91 2.65 5.12 -18.71
CA ILE A 91 1.75 4.61 -17.66
C ILE A 91 2.50 3.61 -16.77
N PHE A 92 3.26 2.69 -17.38
CA PHE A 92 4.05 1.70 -16.66
C PHE A 92 5.13 2.35 -15.78
N SER A 93 5.91 3.28 -16.34
CA SER A 93 6.95 4.01 -15.60
C SER A 93 6.36 4.81 -14.44
N THR A 94 5.24 5.50 -14.67
CA THR A 94 4.50 6.21 -13.62
C THR A 94 4.04 5.26 -12.53
N LYS A 95 3.46 4.11 -12.90
CA LYS A 95 3.04 3.07 -11.96
C LYS A 95 4.22 2.58 -11.11
N MET A 96 5.39 2.34 -11.70
CA MET A 96 6.57 1.87 -10.97
C MET A 96 7.11 2.92 -9.99
N VAL A 97 7.12 4.20 -10.37
CA VAL A 97 7.47 5.30 -9.45
C VAL A 97 6.49 5.37 -8.28
N LEU A 98 5.19 5.29 -8.56
CA LEU A 98 4.15 5.29 -7.52
C LEU A 98 4.28 4.08 -6.59
N VAL A 99 4.54 2.87 -7.12
CA VAL A 99 4.80 1.67 -6.32
C VAL A 99 6.03 1.86 -5.44
N GLY A 100 7.14 2.36 -5.98
CA GLY A 100 8.36 2.63 -5.21
C GLY A 100 8.11 3.62 -4.07
N LEU A 101 7.44 4.73 -4.35
CA LEU A 101 7.07 5.73 -3.36
C LEU A 101 6.14 5.15 -2.28
N MET A 102 5.14 4.37 -2.68
CA MET A 102 4.21 3.68 -1.77
C MET A 102 4.96 2.73 -0.82
N VAL A 103 5.90 1.94 -1.33
CA VAL A 103 6.72 1.01 -0.52
C VAL A 103 7.58 1.78 0.47
N ILE A 104 8.24 2.86 0.04
CA ILE A 104 9.09 3.70 0.90
C ILE A 104 8.25 4.34 2.03
N LEU A 105 7.11 4.94 1.69
CA LEU A 105 6.22 5.55 2.68
C LEU A 105 5.67 4.51 3.66
N THR A 106 5.31 3.31 3.16
CA THR A 106 4.85 2.21 4.01
C THR A 106 5.95 1.69 4.92
N ALA A 107 7.19 1.58 4.45
CA ALA A 107 8.34 1.20 5.26
C ALA A 107 8.63 2.24 6.34
N LEU A 108 8.65 3.54 5.98
CA LEU A 108 8.79 4.64 6.93
C LEU A 108 7.69 4.60 7.99
N HIS A 109 6.45 4.38 7.58
CA HIS A 109 5.32 4.28 8.49
C HIS A 109 5.45 3.08 9.44
N THR A 110 5.74 1.90 8.89
CA THR A 110 5.78 0.64 9.64
C THR A 110 6.96 0.56 10.60
N PHE A 111 8.14 0.99 10.18
CA PHE A 111 9.38 0.77 10.94
C PHE A 111 9.82 1.99 11.75
N VAL A 112 9.38 3.20 11.40
CA VAL A 112 9.81 4.44 12.09
C VAL A 112 8.66 5.11 12.82
N ILE A 113 7.55 5.39 12.14
CA ILE A 113 6.45 6.17 12.72
C ILE A 113 5.66 5.32 13.71
N GLY A 114 5.24 4.11 13.32
CA GLY A 114 4.44 3.20 14.14
C GLY A 114 5.07 2.87 15.50
N PRO A 115 6.34 2.42 15.55
CA PRO A 115 7.02 2.12 16.81
C PRO A 115 7.16 3.36 17.72
N LYS A 116 7.42 4.54 17.15
CA LYS A 116 7.48 5.79 17.93
C LYS A 116 6.12 6.15 18.53
N GLN A 117 5.04 5.98 17.77
CA GLN A 117 3.68 6.23 18.29
C GLN A 117 3.34 5.28 19.43
N LEU A 118 3.70 4.01 19.30
CA LEU A 118 3.44 3.00 20.32
C LEU A 118 4.21 3.29 21.61
N ARG A 119 5.49 3.70 21.51
CA ARG A 119 6.29 4.13 22.66
C ARG A 119 5.70 5.32 23.40
N LEU A 120 5.26 6.36 22.68
CA LEU A 120 4.64 7.53 23.31
C LEU A 120 3.31 7.19 24.02
N LEU A 121 2.59 6.18 23.51
CA LEU A 121 1.40 5.65 24.19
C LEU A 121 1.77 4.84 25.44
N GLU A 122 2.83 4.03 25.39
CA GLU A 122 3.36 3.28 26.54
C GLU A 122 3.85 4.19 27.66
N GLU A 123 4.51 5.29 27.32
CA GLU A 123 5.00 6.31 28.26
C GLU A 123 3.89 7.18 28.85
N MET A 124 2.62 6.94 28.50
CA MET A 124 1.46 7.79 28.85
C MET A 124 1.63 9.26 28.42
N ARG A 125 2.45 9.51 27.40
CA ARG A 125 2.72 10.85 26.84
C ARG A 125 1.84 11.16 25.63
N SER A 126 0.65 10.55 25.55
CA SER A 126 -0.28 10.67 24.41
C SER A 126 -0.72 12.11 24.13
N ASP A 127 -0.71 12.97 25.15
CA ASP A 127 -1.19 14.35 25.09
C ASP A 127 -0.05 15.36 24.90
N SER A 128 1.18 14.89 24.74
CA SER A 128 2.34 15.75 24.48
C SER A 128 2.28 16.38 23.08
N THR A 129 2.91 17.54 22.91
CA THR A 129 3.07 18.21 21.59
C THR A 129 3.77 17.30 20.57
N GLU A 130 4.73 16.51 21.04
CA GLU A 130 5.43 15.48 20.26
C GLU A 130 4.46 14.40 19.75
N ALA A 131 3.59 13.87 20.62
CA ALA A 131 2.59 12.88 20.24
C ALA A 131 1.57 13.43 19.23
N ALA A 132 1.14 14.69 19.39
CA ALA A 132 0.24 15.35 18.44
C ALA A 132 0.90 15.51 17.05
N GLY A 133 2.15 15.96 17.00
CA GLY A 133 2.92 16.10 15.76
C GLY A 133 3.11 14.75 15.05
N LEU A 134 3.49 13.72 15.80
CA LEU A 134 3.69 12.38 15.26
C LEU A 134 2.37 11.74 14.77
N ARG A 135 1.26 11.98 15.47
CA ARG A 135 -0.08 11.56 15.03
C ARG A 135 -0.48 12.22 13.71
N ARG A 136 -0.23 13.52 13.56
CA ARG A 136 -0.50 14.23 12.31
C ARG A 136 0.37 13.69 11.16
N LEU A 137 1.66 13.47 11.40
CA LEU A 137 2.57 12.89 10.42
C LEU A 137 2.10 11.48 10.01
N SER A 138 1.73 10.64 10.98
CA SER A 138 1.20 9.29 10.73
C SER A 138 -0.05 9.33 9.85
N ILE A 139 -1.02 10.20 10.15
CA ILE A 139 -2.22 10.36 9.32
C ILE A 139 -1.85 10.81 7.90
N ILE A 140 -0.98 11.81 7.74
CA ILE A 140 -0.58 12.30 6.42
C ILE A 140 0.10 11.19 5.61
N VAL A 141 1.10 10.51 6.20
CA VAL A 141 1.83 9.44 5.52
C VAL A 141 0.89 8.30 5.16
N SER A 142 0.05 7.83 6.08
CA SER A 142 -0.91 6.76 5.80
C SER A 142 -1.95 7.14 4.73
N SER A 143 -2.46 8.37 4.76
CA SER A 143 -3.40 8.87 3.74
C SER A 143 -2.73 8.98 2.37
N LEU A 144 -1.50 9.50 2.30
CA LEU A 144 -0.74 9.55 1.06
C LEU A 144 -0.48 8.15 0.50
N THR A 145 -0.07 7.20 1.34
CA THR A 145 0.12 5.80 0.93
C THR A 145 -1.17 5.21 0.36
N LEU A 146 -2.32 5.48 0.98
CA LEU A 146 -3.63 5.01 0.48
C LEU A 146 -3.97 5.63 -0.88
N LEU A 147 -3.83 6.95 -1.02
CA LEU A 147 -4.09 7.65 -2.28
C LEU A 147 -3.17 7.15 -3.40
N ILE A 148 -1.89 6.95 -3.10
CA ILE A 148 -0.93 6.37 -4.06
C ILE A 148 -1.32 4.93 -4.41
N SER A 149 -1.75 4.11 -3.44
CA SER A 149 -2.20 2.74 -3.70
C SER A 149 -3.39 2.73 -4.67
N ILE A 150 -4.35 3.64 -4.50
CA ILE A 150 -5.49 3.80 -5.41
C ILE A 150 -5.01 4.24 -6.80
N ALA A 151 -4.08 5.21 -6.88
CA ALA A 151 -3.50 5.67 -8.13
C ALA A 151 -2.74 4.55 -8.87
N VAL A 152 -2.03 3.67 -8.16
CA VAL A 152 -1.37 2.48 -8.72
C VAL A 152 -2.39 1.51 -9.33
N VAL A 153 -3.50 1.27 -8.64
CA VAL A 153 -4.59 0.42 -9.18
C VAL A 153 -5.22 1.04 -10.41
N TYR A 154 -5.45 2.35 -10.41
CA TYR A 154 -5.94 3.07 -11.58
C TYR A 154 -4.98 2.97 -12.77
N ALA A 155 -3.68 3.19 -12.54
CA ALA A 155 -2.65 3.02 -13.57
C ALA A 155 -2.60 1.58 -14.10
N ALA A 156 -2.81 0.57 -13.25
CA ALA A 156 -2.92 -0.82 -13.68
C ALA A 156 -4.16 -1.06 -14.57
N ALA A 157 -5.32 -0.46 -14.24
CA ALA A 157 -6.51 -0.52 -15.08
C ALA A 157 -6.32 0.17 -16.44
N LEU A 158 -5.55 1.27 -16.48
CA LEU A 158 -5.18 1.93 -17.73
C LEU A 158 -4.26 1.07 -18.60
N LEU A 159 -3.29 0.36 -18.00
CA LEU A 159 -2.43 -0.58 -18.73
C LEU A 159 -3.24 -1.72 -19.36
N ALA A 160 -4.14 -2.31 -18.56
CA ALA A 160 -5.01 -3.41 -19.02
C ALA A 160 -6.00 -3.00 -20.12
N ASN A 161 -6.20 -1.70 -20.36
CA ASN A 161 -7.00 -1.21 -21.48
C ASN A 161 -6.14 -1.07 -22.74
N HIS A 162 -6.00 -2.17 -23.50
CA HIS A 162 -5.11 -2.21 -24.67
C HIS A 162 -5.47 -1.16 -25.72
N ALA A 163 -6.76 -0.88 -25.91
CA ALA A 163 -7.23 0.13 -26.86
C ALA A 163 -6.72 1.55 -26.52
N TYR A 164 -6.35 1.80 -25.26
CA TYR A 164 -5.82 3.07 -24.79
C TYR A 164 -4.29 3.03 -24.60
N SER A 165 -3.75 1.99 -23.99
CA SER A 165 -2.33 1.91 -23.61
C SER A 165 -1.40 1.66 -24.79
N PHE A 166 -1.83 0.94 -25.83
CA PHE A 166 -1.01 0.62 -27.01
C PHE A 166 -1.11 1.68 -28.13
N GLN A 167 -1.59 2.88 -27.81
CA GLN A 167 -1.55 4.01 -28.73
C GLN A 167 -0.23 4.77 -28.58
N LEU A 168 0.21 5.40 -29.67
CA LEU A 168 1.31 6.36 -29.66
C LEU A 168 0.88 7.63 -28.89
N VAL A 169 1.86 8.31 -28.28
CA VAL A 169 1.70 9.55 -27.51
C VAL A 169 1.54 10.75 -28.44
#